data_AF-A0A2V7YX38-F1
#
_entry.id   AF-A0A2V7YX38-F1
#
_cell.length_a   1.000
_cell.length_b   1.000
_cell.length_c   1.000
_cell.angle_alpha   90.00
_cell.angle_beta   90.00
_cell.angle_gamma   90.00
#
_symmetry.space_group_name_H-M   'P 1'
#
loop_
_entity.id
_entity.type
_entity.pdbx_description
1 polymer ?
#
loop_
_entity_poly.entity_id
_entity_poly.type
_entity_poly.pdbx_seq_one_letter_code
_entity_poly.pdbx_strand_id
1 'polypeptide(L)'
;MTMSKALVRSAVGAVLILALISGSPLFAGEAIHNGVDLWMTVAGFAQTNFADEPLPAGFFCEGSQPFTGTVKFKGAPLTVEPAGSLGAIDTIVRRLDDAKFDAKGEATTRIQLMALSLVSTKPIETSCGKYDVAVSLTGKQPVTLMKIFQSDAFGGTYSAPLELNVRAVFTPVNGDKSGRREVTRRLDLGPGTHSVWAYVNLPRYKQGVRVDTDGDGKPDAVLPAASNFLAGVSPALLKSPPPLPRLAATTLGGTDTTAPIVCPAGQCPYYSCHCAALDTNPQWNQSSTGCADDHLHCIWTCAPSGATDPSGKVVACAVVAQPATGLE
;
A
#
# COMPACT_ATOMS: atom_id res chain seq x y z
N MET A 1 68.01 -47.04 7.78
CA MET A 1 66.95 -46.50 6.91
C MET A 1 65.76 -46.14 7.79
N THR A 2 65.65 -44.88 8.17
CA THR A 2 64.62 -44.36 9.09
C THR A 2 63.74 -43.40 8.31
N MET A 3 62.49 -43.81 8.06
CA MET A 3 61.46 -42.98 7.41
C MET A 3 61.11 -41.80 8.31
N SER A 4 61.19 -40.59 7.74
CA SER A 4 60.86 -39.32 8.37
C SER A 4 59.35 -39.22 8.64
N LYS A 5 58.99 -38.98 9.90
CA LYS A 5 57.62 -38.76 10.42
C LYS A 5 56.96 -37.45 9.91
N ALA A 6 57.52 -36.79 8.91
CA ALA A 6 57.09 -35.47 8.48
C ALA A 6 55.86 -35.45 7.55
N LEU A 7 55.47 -36.59 6.95
CA LEU A 7 54.42 -36.63 5.93
C LEU A 7 52.99 -36.89 6.44
N VAL A 8 52.80 -37.22 7.72
CA VAL A 8 51.46 -37.55 8.27
C VAL A 8 50.71 -36.30 8.76
N ARG A 9 51.37 -35.14 8.91
CA ARG A 9 50.73 -33.92 9.42
C ARG A 9 50.05 -33.04 8.36
N SER A 10 50.31 -33.26 7.08
CA SER A 10 49.73 -32.43 6.01
C SER A 10 48.35 -32.89 5.50
N ALA A 11 47.91 -34.10 5.83
CA ALA A 11 46.61 -34.61 5.39
C ALA A 11 45.45 -34.22 6.32
N VAL A 12 45.72 -33.86 7.58
CA VAL A 12 44.68 -33.50 8.58
C VAL A 12 44.31 -32.01 8.49
N GLY A 13 45.20 -31.14 8.01
CA GLY A 13 44.93 -29.72 7.83
C GLY A 13 44.04 -29.38 6.63
N ALA A 14 44.02 -30.23 5.60
CA ALA A 14 43.25 -29.97 4.38
C ALA A 14 41.76 -30.35 4.50
N VAL A 15 41.40 -31.27 5.40
CA VAL A 15 39.99 -31.68 5.63
C VAL A 15 39.25 -30.68 6.53
N LEU A 16 39.96 -29.94 7.39
CA LEU A 16 39.37 -28.91 8.25
C LEU A 16 39.06 -27.58 7.53
N ILE A 17 39.69 -27.32 6.38
CA ILE A 17 39.41 -26.13 5.57
C ILE A 17 38.27 -26.39 4.56
N LEU A 18 38.05 -27.64 4.15
CA LEU A 18 36.96 -27.99 3.24
C LEU A 18 35.58 -28.16 3.93
N ALA A 19 35.55 -28.26 5.26
CA ALA A 19 34.31 -28.34 6.05
C ALA A 19 33.72 -26.97 6.44
N LEU A 20 34.39 -25.87 6.11
CA LEU A 20 33.94 -24.49 6.35
C LEU A 20 33.23 -23.85 5.16
N ILE A 21 32.90 -24.63 4.12
CA ILE A 21 31.86 -24.29 3.15
C ILE A 21 30.51 -24.77 3.70
N SER A 22 30.26 -24.57 4.98
CA SER A 22 28.93 -24.65 5.57
C SER A 22 28.15 -23.47 5.02
N GLY A 23 27.16 -23.76 4.17
CA GLY A 23 26.42 -22.78 3.38
C GLY A 23 26.13 -21.50 4.15
N SER A 24 26.68 -20.38 3.65
CA SER A 24 26.15 -19.07 3.99
C SER A 24 24.64 -19.15 3.75
N PRO A 25 23.78 -18.89 4.74
CA PRO A 25 22.35 -18.85 4.49
C PRO A 25 22.14 -17.85 3.35
N LEU A 26 21.75 -18.37 2.20
CA LEU A 26 21.28 -17.58 1.07
C LEU A 26 20.21 -16.66 1.63
N PHE A 27 20.53 -15.37 1.74
CA PHE A 27 19.61 -14.25 1.97
C PHE A 27 18.40 -14.59 2.85
N ALA A 28 18.62 -14.90 4.14
CA ALA A 28 17.53 -14.75 5.09
C ALA A 28 17.31 -13.24 5.27
N GLY A 29 16.50 -12.64 4.39
CA GLY A 29 16.14 -11.23 4.47
C GLY A 29 15.54 -10.89 5.84
N GLU A 30 15.76 -9.66 6.30
CA GLU A 30 15.16 -9.17 7.55
C GLU A 30 13.65 -9.43 7.54
N ALA A 31 13.09 -9.92 8.65
CA ALA A 31 11.66 -10.15 8.73
C ALA A 31 10.91 -8.82 8.51
N ILE A 32 9.78 -8.88 7.80
CA ILE A 32 8.85 -7.76 7.81
C ILE A 32 8.10 -7.82 9.14
N HIS A 33 8.23 -6.79 9.95
CA HIS A 33 7.57 -6.73 11.24
C HIS A 33 6.07 -6.49 11.11
N ASN A 34 5.32 -7.05 12.05
CA ASN A 34 3.95 -6.64 12.25
C ASN A 34 3.85 -5.14 12.53
N GLY A 35 2.68 -4.57 12.31
CA GLY A 35 2.49 -3.12 12.45
C GLY A 35 1.55 -2.57 11.40
N VAL A 36 1.56 -1.26 11.27
CA VAL A 36 0.66 -0.54 10.37
C VAL A 36 1.38 -0.06 9.12
N ASP A 37 0.67 -0.21 7.99
CA ASP A 37 0.97 0.39 6.70
C ASP A 37 -0.02 1.51 6.38
N LEU A 38 0.52 2.61 5.85
CA LEU A 38 -0.24 3.79 5.45
C LEU A 38 -0.31 3.83 3.93
N TRP A 39 -1.51 3.78 3.38
CA TRP A 39 -1.73 3.71 1.93
C TRP A 39 -2.50 4.95 1.45
N MET A 40 -2.29 5.30 0.18
CA MET A 40 -3.10 6.29 -0.52
C MET A 40 -3.71 5.70 -1.78
N THR A 41 -4.99 5.98 -1.96
CA THR A 41 -5.78 5.53 -3.09
C THR A 41 -5.74 6.57 -4.20
N VAL A 42 -5.17 6.18 -5.34
CA VAL A 42 -5.18 7.01 -6.55
C VAL A 42 -6.58 7.08 -7.15
N ALA A 43 -6.99 8.28 -7.53
CA ALA A 43 -8.28 8.53 -8.14
C ALA A 43 -8.51 7.63 -9.37
N GLY A 44 -9.63 6.90 -9.36
CA GLY A 44 -10.05 6.05 -10.46
C GLY A 44 -9.54 4.60 -10.41
N PHE A 45 -8.58 4.29 -9.55
CA PHE A 45 -8.02 2.93 -9.42
C PHE A 45 -8.81 2.05 -8.46
N ALA A 46 -9.41 2.64 -7.42
CA ALA A 46 -10.40 1.94 -6.60
C ALA A 46 -11.78 2.05 -7.25
N GLN A 47 -12.43 0.92 -7.49
CA GLN A 47 -13.78 0.90 -8.04
C GLN A 47 -14.60 -0.28 -7.51
N THR A 48 -15.92 -0.14 -7.57
CA THR A 48 -16.86 -1.22 -7.27
C THR A 48 -17.92 -1.26 -8.36
N ASN A 49 -18.22 -2.47 -8.84
CA ASN A 49 -19.28 -2.71 -9.81
C ASN A 49 -20.50 -3.32 -9.10
N PHE A 50 -21.69 -2.82 -9.43
CA PHE A 50 -22.96 -3.32 -8.90
C PHE A 50 -23.72 -4.21 -9.90
N ALA A 51 -23.08 -4.64 -10.99
CA ALA A 51 -23.75 -5.49 -11.98
C ALA A 51 -24.17 -6.86 -11.41
N ASP A 52 -23.31 -7.51 -10.62
CA ASP A 52 -23.56 -8.85 -10.08
C ASP A 52 -24.43 -8.83 -8.82
N GLU A 53 -24.27 -7.79 -7.99
CA GLU A 53 -25.09 -7.54 -6.80
C GLU A 53 -25.65 -6.10 -6.85
N PRO A 54 -26.75 -5.88 -7.60
CA PRO A 54 -27.32 -4.55 -7.79
C PRO A 54 -27.86 -3.95 -6.49
N LEU A 55 -27.80 -2.62 -6.37
CA LEU A 55 -28.67 -1.97 -5.39
C LEU A 55 -30.12 -2.17 -5.81
N PRO A 56 -31.03 -2.53 -4.89
CA PRO A 56 -32.39 -2.89 -5.23
C PRO A 56 -33.15 -1.70 -5.85
N ALA A 57 -34.18 -2.02 -6.63
CA ALA A 57 -35.16 -1.02 -7.06
C ALA A 57 -35.73 -0.28 -5.84
N GLY A 58 -36.00 1.02 -6.00
CA GLY A 58 -36.50 1.85 -4.90
C GLY A 58 -35.42 2.38 -3.94
N PHE A 59 -34.16 1.96 -4.08
CA PHE A 59 -33.09 2.35 -3.15
C PHE A 59 -32.89 3.87 -3.06
N PHE A 60 -32.83 4.57 -4.20
CA PHE A 60 -32.60 6.02 -4.21
C PHE A 60 -33.88 6.81 -3.93
N CYS A 61 -34.94 6.48 -4.64
CA CYS A 61 -36.29 7.01 -4.44
C CYS A 61 -37.33 5.99 -4.93
N GLU A 62 -38.59 6.19 -4.56
CA GLU A 62 -39.70 5.36 -5.03
C GLU A 62 -39.70 5.27 -6.57
N GLY A 63 -39.84 4.06 -7.11
CA GLY A 63 -39.82 3.81 -8.56
C GLY A 63 -38.44 3.86 -9.22
N SER A 64 -37.35 4.12 -8.48
CA SER A 64 -36.00 4.00 -9.05
C SER A 64 -35.69 2.57 -9.49
N GLN A 65 -35.03 2.46 -10.64
CA GLN A 65 -34.53 1.17 -11.14
C GLN A 65 -33.37 0.66 -10.27
N PRO A 66 -33.11 -0.66 -10.25
CA PRO A 66 -31.90 -1.20 -9.63
C PRO A 66 -30.65 -0.51 -10.18
N PHE A 67 -29.69 -0.21 -9.32
CA PHE A 67 -28.42 0.37 -9.77
C PHE A 67 -27.37 -0.72 -9.96
N THR A 68 -26.93 -0.85 -11.21
CA THR A 68 -25.92 -1.82 -11.67
C THR A 68 -24.62 -1.15 -12.10
N GLY A 69 -24.51 0.16 -11.90
CA GLY A 69 -23.38 0.96 -12.38
C GLY A 69 -22.07 0.65 -11.65
N THR A 70 -20.99 1.22 -12.17
CA THR A 70 -19.67 1.21 -11.51
C THR A 70 -19.44 2.55 -10.82
N VAL A 71 -18.94 2.50 -9.58
CA VAL A 71 -18.51 3.69 -8.83
C VAL A 71 -16.98 3.66 -8.76
N LYS A 72 -16.36 4.71 -9.27
CA LYS A 72 -14.92 4.95 -9.17
C LYS A 72 -14.63 5.88 -7.99
N PHE A 73 -13.59 5.58 -7.24
CA PHE A 73 -13.24 6.27 -6.02
C PHE A 73 -11.86 6.93 -6.09
N LYS A 74 -11.67 7.90 -5.21
CA LYS A 74 -10.37 8.43 -4.78
C LYS A 74 -10.29 8.37 -3.26
N GLY A 75 -9.07 8.41 -2.73
CA GLY A 75 -8.85 8.60 -1.31
C GLY A 75 -9.37 9.95 -0.81
N ALA A 76 -9.95 9.96 0.38
CA ALA A 76 -10.16 11.16 1.18
C ALA A 76 -9.34 11.04 2.47
N PRO A 77 -8.65 12.10 2.92
CA PRO A 77 -7.85 12.05 4.13
C PRO A 77 -8.64 11.51 5.33
N LEU A 78 -8.02 10.62 6.11
CA LEU A 78 -8.63 10.09 7.33
C LEU A 78 -8.79 11.19 8.38
N THR A 79 -9.89 11.12 9.12
CA THR A 79 -10.07 11.91 10.34
C THR A 79 -9.12 11.36 11.41
N VAL A 80 -8.22 12.21 11.90
CA VAL A 80 -7.16 11.83 12.86
C VAL A 80 -6.97 12.86 13.96
N GLU A 81 -6.38 12.43 15.07
CA GLU A 81 -5.94 13.30 16.17
C GLU A 81 -4.44 13.07 16.45
N PRO A 82 -3.59 14.12 16.39
CA PRO A 82 -3.90 15.49 15.99
C PRO A 82 -4.33 15.60 14.52
N ALA A 83 -5.21 16.56 14.22
CA ALA A 83 -5.73 16.78 12.87
C ALA A 83 -4.59 16.99 11.86
N GLY A 84 -4.69 16.34 10.69
CA GLY A 84 -3.70 16.44 9.61
C GLY A 84 -2.37 15.71 9.87
N SER A 85 -2.21 15.02 11.01
CA SER A 85 -0.96 14.33 11.37
C SER A 85 -0.55 13.22 10.40
N LEU A 86 -1.49 12.68 9.61
CA LEU A 86 -1.24 11.69 8.57
C LEU A 86 -1.33 12.25 7.14
N GLY A 87 -1.49 13.57 6.94
CA GLY A 87 -1.60 14.15 5.59
C GLY A 87 -2.77 13.55 4.80
N ALA A 88 -2.50 13.09 3.57
CA ALA A 88 -3.48 12.58 2.63
C ALA A 88 -3.75 11.06 2.73
N ILE A 89 -3.23 10.36 3.75
CA ILE A 89 -3.50 8.94 3.96
C ILE A 89 -5.00 8.71 4.12
N ASP A 90 -5.55 7.79 3.30
CA ASP A 90 -6.96 7.41 3.29
C ASP A 90 -7.22 5.97 3.73
N THR A 91 -6.17 5.14 3.78
CA THR A 91 -6.27 3.71 4.07
C THR A 91 -5.19 3.29 5.05
N ILE A 92 -5.57 2.53 6.08
CA ILE A 92 -4.65 1.97 7.08
C ILE A 92 -4.81 0.47 7.14
N VAL A 93 -3.71 -0.24 6.86
CA VAL A 93 -3.66 -1.70 6.86
C VAL A 93 -2.77 -2.17 8.00
N ARG A 94 -3.27 -3.11 8.81
CA ARG A 94 -2.49 -3.71 9.89
C ARG A 94 -2.03 -5.10 9.53
N ARG A 95 -0.73 -5.32 9.60
CA ARG A 95 -0.12 -6.65 9.66
C ARG A 95 -0.29 -7.20 11.07
N LEU A 96 -0.83 -8.40 11.16
CA LEU A 96 -1.10 -9.06 12.43
C LEU A 96 0.12 -9.84 12.94
N ASP A 97 0.98 -10.30 12.02
CA ASP A 97 2.16 -11.11 12.32
C ASP A 97 3.39 -10.64 11.53
N ASP A 98 4.57 -10.98 12.04
CA ASP A 98 5.82 -10.83 11.30
C ASP A 98 5.83 -11.78 10.09
N ALA A 99 6.32 -11.32 8.95
CA ALA A 99 6.53 -12.11 7.75
C ALA A 99 8.01 -12.45 7.61
N LYS A 100 8.35 -13.74 7.70
CA LYS A 100 9.70 -14.25 7.47
C LYS A 100 9.81 -14.80 6.06
N PHE A 101 10.87 -14.42 5.35
CA PHE A 101 11.15 -14.91 4.01
C PHE A 101 11.72 -16.33 4.07
N ASP A 102 11.22 -17.19 3.17
CA ASP A 102 11.79 -18.51 2.93
C ASP A 102 13.00 -18.44 1.97
N ALA A 103 13.57 -19.60 1.65
CA ALA A 103 14.72 -19.69 0.76
C ALA A 103 14.45 -19.23 -0.69
N LYS A 104 13.17 -19.00 -1.06
CA LYS A 104 12.76 -18.48 -2.37
C LYS A 104 12.50 -16.97 -2.33
N GLY A 105 12.65 -16.33 -1.17
CA GLY A 105 12.26 -14.94 -0.98
C GLY A 105 10.75 -14.75 -0.92
N GLU A 106 9.99 -15.78 -0.53
CA GLU A 106 8.55 -15.69 -0.32
C GLU A 106 8.22 -15.56 1.18
N ALA A 107 7.31 -14.66 1.52
CA ALA A 107 6.78 -14.52 2.87
C ALA A 107 5.26 -14.32 2.84
N THR A 108 4.59 -14.67 3.93
CA THR A 108 3.17 -14.41 4.11
C THR A 108 2.90 -13.76 5.45
N THR A 109 1.92 -12.87 5.51
CA THR A 109 1.40 -12.33 6.77
C THR A 109 -0.11 -12.15 6.68
N ARG A 110 -0.78 -12.21 7.82
CA ARG A 110 -2.19 -11.86 7.91
C ARG A 110 -2.34 -10.35 8.00
N ILE A 111 -3.26 -9.80 7.23
CA ILE A 111 -3.59 -8.37 7.26
C ILE A 111 -5.06 -8.15 7.59
N GLN A 112 -5.34 -6.97 8.16
CA GLN A 112 -6.69 -6.51 8.45
C GLN A 112 -6.71 -4.99 8.24
N LEU A 113 -7.74 -4.47 7.55
CA LEU A 113 -7.91 -3.02 7.46
C LEU A 113 -8.37 -2.45 8.80
N MET A 114 -7.76 -1.33 9.18
CA MET A 114 -8.09 -0.57 10.38
C MET A 114 -8.94 0.66 10.07
N ALA A 115 -8.67 1.34 8.95
CA ALA A 115 -9.41 2.52 8.53
C ALA A 115 -9.42 2.63 7.01
N LEU A 116 -10.50 3.19 6.47
CA LEU A 116 -10.71 3.46 5.05
C LEU A 116 -11.60 4.69 4.90
N SER A 117 -11.21 5.62 4.04
CA SER A 117 -12.02 6.79 3.67
C SER A 117 -11.91 7.04 2.18
N LEU A 118 -12.93 6.59 1.44
CA LEU A 118 -13.00 6.79 0.00
C LEU A 118 -14.19 7.69 -0.36
N VAL A 119 -14.03 8.47 -1.43
CA VAL A 119 -15.11 9.26 -2.02
C VAL A 119 -15.17 9.06 -3.52
N SER A 120 -16.36 9.14 -4.10
CA SER A 120 -16.55 9.00 -5.54
C SER A 120 -15.78 10.08 -6.29
N THR A 121 -15.13 9.72 -7.41
CA THR A 121 -14.44 10.70 -8.26
C THR A 121 -15.41 11.63 -8.97
N LYS A 122 -16.64 11.16 -9.22
CA LYS A 122 -17.76 11.89 -9.82
C LYS A 122 -19.06 11.39 -9.20
N PRO A 123 -20.10 12.22 -9.09
CA PRO A 123 -21.42 11.75 -8.69
C PRO A 123 -21.93 10.64 -9.60
N ILE A 124 -22.65 9.67 -9.05
CA ILE A 124 -23.43 8.73 -9.84
C ILE A 124 -24.74 9.38 -10.28
N GLU A 125 -25.25 9.00 -11.45
CA GLU A 125 -26.52 9.49 -11.98
C GLU A 125 -27.59 8.40 -11.89
N THR A 126 -28.76 8.79 -11.40
CA THR A 126 -29.94 7.93 -11.25
C THR A 126 -31.18 8.68 -11.75
N SER A 127 -32.31 8.00 -11.90
CA SER A 127 -33.60 8.68 -12.16
C SER A 127 -34.04 9.62 -11.03
N CYS A 128 -33.44 9.50 -9.84
CA CYS A 128 -33.72 10.34 -8.67
C CYS A 128 -32.77 11.55 -8.54
N GLY A 129 -31.82 11.70 -9.47
CA GLY A 129 -30.80 12.73 -9.44
C GLY A 129 -29.39 12.18 -9.22
N LYS A 130 -28.47 13.09 -8.85
CA LYS A 130 -27.04 12.81 -8.69
C LYS A 130 -26.66 12.60 -7.23
N TYR A 131 -25.79 11.63 -6.98
CA TYR A 131 -25.33 11.27 -5.65
C TYR A 131 -23.82 11.18 -5.58
N ASP A 132 -23.21 11.86 -4.61
CA ASP A 132 -21.85 11.56 -4.18
C ASP A 132 -21.86 10.31 -3.31
N VAL A 133 -20.81 9.49 -3.44
CA VAL A 133 -20.68 8.25 -2.68
C VAL A 133 -19.46 8.34 -1.77
N ALA A 134 -19.62 8.11 -0.48
CA ALA A 134 -18.52 7.95 0.47
C ALA A 134 -18.49 6.51 0.98
N VAL A 135 -17.31 5.96 1.22
CA VAL A 135 -17.12 4.60 1.74
C VAL A 135 -16.21 4.62 2.95
N SER A 136 -16.67 4.01 4.03
CA SER A 136 -15.90 3.74 5.25
C SER A 136 -16.03 2.28 5.68
N LEU A 137 -15.17 1.85 6.61
CA LEU A 137 -15.29 0.51 7.18
C LEU A 137 -16.51 0.43 8.11
N THR A 138 -17.06 -0.77 8.25
CA THR A 138 -18.10 -1.00 9.25
C THR A 138 -18.07 -2.44 9.76
N GLY A 139 -18.44 -2.62 11.04
CA GLY A 139 -18.39 -3.91 11.69
C GLY A 139 -16.98 -4.50 11.78
N LYS A 140 -16.90 -5.79 12.12
CA LYS A 140 -15.62 -6.50 12.22
C LYS A 140 -15.05 -6.73 10.83
N GLN A 141 -13.84 -6.24 10.57
CA GLN A 141 -13.16 -6.51 9.30
C GLN A 141 -12.65 -7.95 9.23
N PRO A 142 -12.73 -8.61 8.06
CA PRO A 142 -12.15 -9.93 7.87
C PRO A 142 -10.61 -9.84 7.91
N VAL A 143 -9.97 -10.98 8.16
CA VAL A 143 -8.53 -11.12 8.09
C VAL A 143 -8.19 -11.79 6.77
N THR A 144 -7.34 -11.15 5.96
CA THR A 144 -6.90 -11.69 4.67
C THR A 144 -5.42 -12.06 4.71
N LEU A 145 -5.00 -12.91 3.77
CA LEU A 145 -3.61 -13.35 3.67
C LEU A 145 -2.89 -12.53 2.60
N MET A 146 -1.85 -11.82 3.01
CA MET A 146 -0.95 -11.11 2.12
C MET A 146 0.26 -11.99 1.78
N LYS A 147 0.60 -12.05 0.49
CA LYS A 147 1.82 -12.69 -0.01
C LYS A 147 2.84 -11.63 -0.39
N ILE A 148 4.10 -11.86 -0.06
CA ILE A 148 5.19 -10.91 -0.24
C ILE A 148 6.34 -11.65 -0.90
N PHE A 149 6.91 -11.02 -1.92
CA PHE A 149 8.02 -11.53 -2.69
C PHE A 149 9.17 -10.54 -2.59
N GLN A 150 10.30 -11.00 -2.10
CA GLN A 150 11.55 -10.26 -2.07
C GLN A 150 12.27 -10.46 -3.39
N SER A 151 12.46 -9.38 -4.15
CA SER A 151 13.25 -9.43 -5.40
C SER A 151 14.71 -9.05 -5.16
N ASP A 152 14.99 -8.26 -4.12
CA ASP A 152 16.34 -7.90 -3.68
C ASP A 152 16.36 -7.43 -2.21
N ALA A 153 17.53 -7.04 -1.71
CA ALA A 153 17.74 -6.63 -0.33
C ALA A 153 16.96 -5.35 0.08
N PHE A 154 16.42 -4.61 -0.88
CA PHE A 154 15.70 -3.35 -0.65
C PHE A 154 14.18 -3.50 -0.76
N GLY A 155 13.67 -4.65 -1.20
CA GLY A 155 12.24 -4.95 -1.21
C GLY A 155 11.83 -5.90 -2.34
N GLY A 156 10.63 -5.69 -2.88
CA GLY A 156 10.14 -6.46 -4.02
C GLY A 156 8.70 -6.17 -4.38
N THR A 157 7.90 -7.22 -4.54
CA THR A 157 6.47 -7.14 -4.87
C THR A 157 5.59 -7.83 -3.85
N TYR A 158 4.30 -7.57 -3.88
CA TYR A 158 3.34 -8.21 -3.00
C TYR A 158 1.97 -8.39 -3.65
N SER A 159 1.17 -9.26 -3.04
CA SER A 159 -0.25 -9.43 -3.33
C SER A 159 -1.05 -9.32 -2.03
N ALA A 160 -1.99 -8.39 -2.00
CA ALA A 160 -2.89 -8.17 -0.87
C ALA A 160 -4.35 -8.17 -1.37
N PRO A 161 -5.03 -9.33 -1.39
CA PRO A 161 -6.47 -9.36 -1.61
C PRO A 161 -7.16 -8.71 -0.40
N LEU A 162 -7.85 -7.60 -0.64
CA LEU A 162 -8.56 -6.87 0.40
C LEU A 162 -10.05 -7.14 0.30
N GLU A 163 -10.52 -8.01 1.19
CA GLU A 163 -11.94 -8.21 1.44
C GLU A 163 -12.34 -7.32 2.62
N LEU A 164 -13.38 -6.51 2.45
CA LEU A 164 -13.73 -5.47 3.41
C LEU A 164 -15.21 -5.52 3.73
N ASN A 165 -15.56 -5.27 4.99
CA ASN A 165 -16.94 -4.94 5.36
C ASN A 165 -17.06 -3.42 5.38
N VAL A 166 -17.83 -2.86 4.45
CA VAL A 166 -17.91 -1.40 4.26
C VAL A 166 -19.34 -0.89 4.39
N ARG A 167 -19.44 0.40 4.71
CA ARG A 167 -20.64 1.21 4.56
C ARG A 167 -20.43 2.16 3.39
N ALA A 168 -21.31 2.10 2.40
CA ALA A 168 -21.37 3.10 1.34
C ALA A 168 -22.53 4.06 1.63
N VAL A 169 -22.24 5.36 1.66
CA VAL A 169 -23.18 6.44 1.92
C VAL A 169 -23.37 7.25 0.65
N PHE A 170 -24.60 7.31 0.16
CA PHE A 170 -25.00 8.08 -1.01
C PHE A 170 -25.63 9.38 -0.55
N THR A 171 -25.03 10.51 -0.89
CA THR A 171 -25.48 11.84 -0.51
C THR A 171 -25.95 12.60 -1.76
N PRO A 172 -27.21 13.07 -1.81
CA PRO A 172 -27.68 13.89 -2.92
C PRO A 172 -26.82 15.15 -3.11
N VAL A 173 -26.40 15.40 -4.35
CA VAL A 173 -25.59 16.59 -4.71
C VAL A 173 -26.39 17.88 -4.55
N ASN A 174 -27.72 17.80 -4.60
CA ASN A 174 -28.62 18.95 -4.41
C ASN A 174 -28.70 19.44 -2.94
N GLY A 175 -28.01 18.77 -2.01
CA GLY A 175 -27.98 19.14 -0.59
C GLY A 175 -29.15 18.62 0.24
N ASP A 176 -30.07 17.85 -0.34
CA ASP A 176 -31.17 17.22 0.40
C ASP A 176 -30.66 16.07 1.29
N LYS A 177 -30.49 16.35 2.58
CA LYS A 177 -30.04 15.36 3.55
C LYS A 177 -31.05 14.22 3.76
N SER A 178 -32.34 14.44 3.49
CA SER A 178 -33.37 13.39 3.63
C SER A 178 -33.27 12.33 2.52
N GLY A 179 -32.66 12.70 1.38
CA GLY A 179 -32.34 11.79 0.29
C GLY A 179 -31.10 10.94 0.52
N ARG A 180 -30.40 11.07 1.67
CA ARG A 180 -29.24 10.22 1.99
C ARG A 180 -29.63 8.75 2.08
N ARG A 181 -28.84 7.87 1.48
CA ARG A 181 -29.02 6.41 1.52
C ARG A 181 -27.75 5.73 1.95
N GLU A 182 -27.88 4.58 2.59
CA GLU A 182 -26.75 3.80 3.04
C GLU A 182 -26.96 2.33 2.71
N VAL A 183 -25.87 1.67 2.39
CA VAL A 183 -25.83 0.22 2.26
C VAL A 183 -24.56 -0.30 2.92
N THR A 184 -24.69 -1.38 3.68
CA THR A 184 -23.56 -2.14 4.17
C THR A 184 -23.39 -3.35 3.28
N ARG A 185 -22.17 -3.60 2.82
CA ARG A 185 -21.86 -4.77 2.00
C ARG A 185 -20.40 -5.16 2.13
N ARG A 186 -20.10 -6.37 1.67
CA ARG A 186 -18.73 -6.80 1.48
C ARG A 186 -18.23 -6.21 0.17
N LEU A 187 -17.09 -5.52 0.20
CA LEU A 187 -16.38 -5.09 -0.99
C LEU A 187 -15.09 -5.86 -1.13
N ASP A 188 -14.83 -6.33 -2.34
CA ASP A 188 -13.51 -6.73 -2.79
C ASP A 188 -12.92 -5.54 -3.54
N LEU A 189 -11.82 -4.97 -3.03
CA LEU A 189 -11.10 -3.88 -3.74
C LEU A 189 -10.12 -4.42 -4.79
N GLY A 190 -10.32 -5.68 -5.19
CA GLY A 190 -9.46 -6.40 -6.13
C GLY A 190 -8.19 -6.89 -5.45
N PRO A 191 -7.52 -7.89 -6.02
CA PRO A 191 -6.21 -8.24 -5.55
C PRO A 191 -5.24 -7.14 -6.01
N GLY A 192 -4.59 -6.47 -5.06
CA GLY A 192 -3.41 -5.67 -5.37
C GLY A 192 -2.27 -6.60 -5.77
N THR A 193 -2.35 -7.26 -6.94
CA THR A 193 -1.32 -8.20 -7.42
C THR A 193 -0.11 -7.45 -7.92
N HIS A 194 1.08 -7.99 -7.64
CA HIS A 194 2.37 -7.45 -8.11
C HIS A 194 2.64 -5.99 -7.73
N SER A 195 1.99 -5.49 -6.68
CA SER A 195 2.26 -4.15 -6.15
C SER A 195 3.68 -4.09 -5.59
N VAL A 196 4.40 -2.99 -5.84
CA VAL A 196 5.78 -2.84 -5.38
C VAL A 196 5.85 -2.43 -3.91
N TRP A 197 6.91 -2.84 -3.22
CA TRP A 197 7.22 -2.39 -1.87
C TRP A 197 8.72 -2.26 -1.64
N ALA A 198 9.08 -1.44 -0.66
CA ALA A 198 10.45 -1.26 -0.21
C ALA A 198 10.57 -1.41 1.32
N TYR A 199 11.76 -1.82 1.77
CA TYR A 199 12.11 -1.75 3.19
C TYR A 199 12.33 -0.32 3.64
N VAL A 200 11.85 -0.01 4.84
CA VAL A 200 12.09 1.28 5.51
C VAL A 200 12.25 1.04 7.01
N ASN A 201 13.24 1.65 7.65
CA ASN A 201 13.43 1.53 9.10
C ASN A 201 13.25 2.88 9.83
N LEU A 202 12.41 3.74 9.26
CA LEU A 202 12.07 5.03 9.84
C LEU A 202 10.60 5.07 10.29
N PRO A 203 10.32 5.70 11.43
CA PRO A 203 8.95 5.98 11.85
C PRO A 203 8.19 6.75 10.76
N ARG A 204 7.02 6.24 10.37
CA ARG A 204 6.13 6.89 9.38
C ARG A 204 5.13 7.87 9.98
N TYR A 205 5.07 7.96 11.29
CA TYR A 205 4.22 8.92 12.00
C TYR A 205 4.69 8.98 13.45
N LYS A 206 4.29 10.05 14.14
CA LYS A 206 4.51 10.17 15.57
C LYS A 206 3.64 9.16 16.31
N GLN A 207 4.17 8.53 17.35
CA GLN A 207 3.37 7.64 18.20
C GLN A 207 2.20 8.40 18.86
N GLY A 208 1.10 7.69 19.11
CA GLY A 208 -0.08 8.23 19.79
C GLY A 208 -1.11 8.90 18.87
N VAL A 209 -0.93 8.87 17.55
CA VAL A 209 -1.97 9.32 16.61
C VAL A 209 -3.21 8.45 16.78
N ARG A 210 -4.38 9.09 16.92
CA ARG A 210 -5.68 8.41 16.86
C ARG A 210 -6.28 8.55 15.48
N VAL A 211 -7.00 7.53 15.03
CA VAL A 211 -7.69 7.49 13.75
C VAL A 211 -9.16 7.15 13.97
N ASP A 212 -10.02 7.71 13.12
CA ASP A 212 -11.42 7.32 12.96
C ASP A 212 -11.49 6.02 12.15
N THR A 213 -11.90 4.93 12.79
CA THR A 213 -11.89 3.59 12.17
C THR A 213 -13.19 3.24 11.44
N ASP A 214 -14.29 3.97 11.65
CA ASP A 214 -15.60 3.65 11.08
C ASP A 214 -16.23 4.78 10.23
N GLY A 215 -15.57 5.92 10.16
CA GLY A 215 -15.96 7.08 9.35
C GLY A 215 -17.06 7.92 9.98
N ASP A 216 -17.27 7.87 11.29
CA ASP A 216 -18.23 8.71 12.01
C ASP A 216 -17.73 10.15 12.26
N GLY A 217 -16.48 10.44 11.90
CA GLY A 217 -15.80 11.72 12.07
C GLY A 217 -15.08 11.88 13.42
N LYS A 218 -14.97 10.83 14.24
CA LYS A 218 -14.35 10.89 15.57
C LYS A 218 -13.22 9.87 15.70
N PRO A 219 -11.98 10.31 15.95
CA PRO A 219 -10.87 9.39 16.17
C PRO A 219 -11.08 8.48 17.40
N ASP A 220 -11.12 7.17 17.18
CA ASP A 220 -11.54 6.18 18.18
C ASP A 220 -10.49 5.11 18.47
N ALA A 221 -9.48 4.94 17.62
CA ALA A 221 -8.39 3.99 17.85
C ALA A 221 -7.00 4.65 17.81
N VAL A 222 -6.12 4.29 18.74
CA VAL A 222 -4.70 4.66 18.68
C VAL A 222 -4.00 3.80 17.65
N LEU A 223 -3.23 4.42 16.75
CA LEU A 223 -2.42 3.71 15.77
C LEU A 223 -1.26 2.97 16.46
N PRO A 224 -1.09 1.66 16.18
CA PRO A 224 0.10 0.89 16.57
C PRO A 224 1.39 1.48 15.99
N ALA A 225 2.54 0.82 16.20
CA ALA A 225 3.77 1.18 15.49
C ALA A 225 3.66 0.89 13.97
N ALA A 226 4.37 1.69 13.18
CA ALA A 226 4.52 1.42 11.75
C ALA A 226 5.35 0.16 11.53
N SER A 227 5.02 -0.63 10.50
CA SER A 227 5.90 -1.72 10.03
C SER A 227 7.16 -1.16 9.33
N ASN A 228 8.13 -2.04 9.06
CA ASN A 228 9.28 -1.76 8.18
C ASN A 228 8.97 -1.94 6.68
N PHE A 229 7.69 -2.00 6.30
CA PHE A 229 7.20 -2.23 4.93
C PHE A 229 6.58 -0.98 4.31
N LEU A 230 7.15 -0.46 3.23
CA LEU A 230 6.64 0.70 2.51
C LEU A 230 5.96 0.28 1.21
N ALA A 231 4.63 0.17 1.25
CA ALA A 231 3.80 -0.13 0.09
C ALA A 231 3.87 0.99 -0.96
N GLY A 232 3.91 0.60 -2.23
CA GLY A 232 3.90 1.51 -3.36
C GLY A 232 5.25 2.16 -3.65
N VAL A 233 6.36 1.63 -3.13
CA VAL A 233 7.72 2.11 -3.44
C VAL A 233 8.54 1.04 -4.13
N SER A 234 9.10 1.36 -5.29
CA SER A 234 9.95 0.43 -6.03
C SER A 234 11.35 0.31 -5.39
N PRO A 235 11.85 -0.92 -5.16
CA PRO A 235 13.24 -1.14 -4.71
C PRO A 235 14.29 -0.56 -5.64
N ALA A 236 14.01 -0.46 -6.94
CA ALA A 236 14.96 0.03 -7.94
C ALA A 236 15.43 1.47 -7.65
N LEU A 237 14.59 2.29 -7.03
CA LEU A 237 14.94 3.65 -6.63
C LEU A 237 15.98 3.72 -5.52
N LEU A 238 16.10 2.65 -4.74
CA LEU A 238 17.03 2.57 -3.61
C LEU A 238 18.44 2.16 -4.07
N LYS A 239 18.60 1.74 -5.33
CA LYS A 239 19.86 1.23 -5.87
C LYS A 239 20.78 2.31 -6.44
N SER A 240 20.29 3.51 -6.72
CA SER A 240 21.10 4.61 -7.30
C SER A 240 21.63 5.51 -6.19
N PRO A 241 22.93 5.88 -6.14
CA PRO A 241 23.45 6.88 -5.19
C PRO A 241 23.36 8.31 -5.76
N PRO A 242 22.86 9.30 -4.98
CA PRO A 242 22.09 9.09 -3.77
C PRO A 242 20.72 8.48 -4.13
N PRO A 243 20.09 7.68 -3.24
CA PRO A 243 18.77 7.12 -3.47
C PRO A 243 17.77 8.28 -3.50
N LEU A 244 17.63 8.85 -4.69
CA LEU A 244 16.81 10.01 -5.00
C LEU A 244 15.71 9.53 -5.94
N PRO A 245 14.54 9.12 -5.41
CA PRO A 245 13.35 9.38 -6.19
C PRO A 245 13.34 10.88 -6.50
N ARG A 246 13.26 11.24 -7.78
CA ARG A 246 12.89 12.61 -8.13
C ARG A 246 11.55 12.86 -7.42
N LEU A 247 11.46 13.97 -6.68
CA LEU A 247 10.16 14.55 -6.35
C LEU A 247 9.31 14.42 -7.61
N ALA A 248 8.08 13.93 -7.50
CA ALA A 248 7.12 14.19 -8.55
C ALA A 248 6.99 15.72 -8.57
N ALA A 249 7.86 16.36 -9.35
CA ALA A 249 7.68 17.75 -9.70
C ALA A 249 6.22 17.82 -10.13
N THR A 250 5.55 18.83 -9.63
CA THR A 250 4.17 19.25 -9.93
C THR A 250 3.78 19.18 -11.41
N THR A 251 4.74 18.92 -12.30
CA THR A 251 4.63 18.48 -13.69
C THR A 251 4.19 17.02 -13.84
N LEU A 252 3.00 16.66 -13.34
CA LEU A 252 2.12 15.88 -14.21
C LEU A 252 1.27 16.92 -14.93
N GLY A 253 1.50 17.08 -16.23
CA GLY A 253 0.76 17.99 -17.10
C GLY A 253 -0.71 17.59 -17.32
N GLY A 254 -1.35 16.98 -16.32
CA GLY A 254 -2.78 16.73 -16.28
C GLY A 254 -3.45 17.93 -15.61
N THR A 255 -4.24 18.66 -16.37
CA THR A 255 -4.91 19.92 -16.03
C THR A 255 -5.95 19.85 -14.90
N ASP A 256 -5.93 18.84 -14.02
CA ASP A 256 -7.01 18.63 -13.07
C ASP A 256 -6.60 17.89 -11.78
N THR A 257 -5.67 18.47 -11.00
CA THR A 257 -5.56 18.16 -9.56
C THR A 257 -5.59 19.45 -8.76
N THR A 258 -6.79 19.85 -8.34
CA THR A 258 -7.07 21.08 -7.59
C THR A 258 -6.63 21.06 -6.12
N ALA A 259 -5.91 20.03 -5.66
CA ALA A 259 -5.29 20.00 -4.34
C ALA A 259 -3.89 19.35 -4.37
N PRO A 260 -2.86 19.98 -3.77
CA PRO A 260 -1.55 19.37 -3.62
C PRO A 260 -1.65 18.14 -2.69
N ILE A 261 -0.98 17.04 -3.05
CA ILE A 261 -0.85 15.89 -2.15
C ILE A 261 0.01 16.34 -0.97
N VAL A 262 -0.52 16.20 0.26
CA VAL A 262 0.18 16.58 1.50
C VAL A 262 0.54 15.30 2.25
N CYS A 263 1.82 15.14 2.58
CA CYS A 263 2.30 14.00 3.37
C CYS A 263 2.45 14.35 4.86
N PRO A 264 2.52 13.34 5.76
CA PRO A 264 2.89 13.54 7.15
C PRO A 264 4.20 14.34 7.30
N ALA A 265 4.37 15.00 8.44
CA ALA A 265 5.62 15.71 8.73
C ALA A 265 6.84 14.78 8.63
N GLY A 266 7.89 15.22 7.93
CA GLY A 266 9.08 14.41 7.66
C GLY A 266 8.95 13.44 6.48
N GLN A 267 7.88 13.56 5.68
CA GLN A 267 7.66 12.80 4.46
C GLN A 267 7.31 13.71 3.30
N CYS A 268 7.40 13.18 2.08
CA CYS A 268 7.02 13.88 0.87
C CYS A 268 6.25 12.97 -0.09
N PRO A 269 5.37 13.55 -0.93
CA PRO A 269 4.65 12.80 -1.95
C PRO A 269 5.64 12.16 -2.91
N TYR A 270 5.42 10.87 -3.15
CA TYR A 270 6.21 10.07 -4.06
C TYR A 270 5.26 9.33 -5.00
N TYR A 271 5.52 9.45 -6.30
CA TYR A 271 4.73 8.83 -7.36
C TYR A 271 5.50 7.63 -7.90
N SER A 272 4.99 6.44 -7.65
CA SER A 272 5.59 5.21 -8.13
C SER A 272 4.74 4.59 -9.21
N CYS A 273 5.32 4.42 -10.38
CA CYS A 273 4.71 3.66 -11.45
C CYS A 273 5.33 2.27 -11.49
N HIS A 274 4.50 1.26 -11.65
CA HIS A 274 4.93 -0.11 -11.93
C HIS A 274 4.11 -0.68 -13.08
N CYS A 275 4.66 -1.65 -13.77
CA CYS A 275 3.96 -2.44 -14.77
C CYS A 275 4.05 -3.92 -14.36
N ALA A 276 2.93 -4.62 -14.42
CA ALA A 276 2.93 -6.07 -14.26
C ALA A 276 3.31 -6.69 -15.61
N ALA A 277 4.59 -7.03 -15.81
CA ALA A 277 5.03 -7.72 -17.01
C ALA A 277 4.38 -9.11 -17.19
N LEU A 278 3.76 -9.65 -16.13
CA LEU A 278 2.99 -10.90 -16.09
C LEU A 278 1.76 -10.69 -15.21
N ASP A 279 0.75 -9.96 -15.68
CA ASP A 279 -0.50 -9.78 -14.93
C ASP A 279 -1.43 -11.00 -15.09
N THR A 280 -1.95 -11.51 -13.98
CA THR A 280 -3.01 -12.53 -13.91
C THR A 280 -4.42 -11.94 -14.01
N ASN A 281 -4.54 -10.63 -14.27
CA ASN A 281 -5.83 -9.96 -14.45
C ASN A 281 -6.68 -10.61 -15.56
N PRO A 282 -8.02 -10.52 -15.48
CA PRO A 282 -8.89 -10.98 -16.56
C PRO A 282 -8.56 -10.27 -17.87
N GLN A 283 -8.74 -10.97 -18.99
CA GLN A 283 -8.31 -10.57 -20.34
C GLN A 283 -8.78 -9.16 -20.79
N TRP A 284 -9.83 -8.62 -20.19
CA TRP A 284 -10.34 -7.27 -20.49
C TRP A 284 -9.54 -6.13 -19.83
N ASN A 285 -8.64 -6.43 -18.88
CA ASN A 285 -7.77 -5.46 -18.21
C ASN A 285 -6.27 -5.71 -18.51
N GLN A 286 -5.96 -6.50 -19.53
CA GLN A 286 -4.60 -6.71 -20.00
C GLN A 286 -4.33 -5.80 -21.20
N SER A 287 -3.34 -4.93 -21.13
CA SER A 287 -2.83 -4.28 -22.36
C SER A 287 -1.97 -5.28 -23.14
N SER A 288 -2.20 -5.32 -24.45
CA SER A 288 -1.50 -6.21 -25.40
C SER A 288 -0.01 -5.90 -25.57
N THR A 289 0.50 -4.86 -24.90
CA THR A 289 1.84 -4.29 -25.11
C THR A 289 2.75 -4.33 -23.89
N GLY A 290 2.34 -4.94 -22.77
CA GLY A 290 3.15 -4.96 -21.55
C GLY A 290 3.23 -3.59 -20.88
N CYS A 291 4.43 -3.11 -20.53
CA CYS A 291 4.67 -1.82 -19.84
C CYS A 291 4.49 -0.56 -20.71
N ALA A 292 3.53 -0.55 -21.63
CA ALA A 292 3.20 0.65 -22.39
C ALA A 292 2.45 1.67 -21.50
N ASP A 293 2.36 2.92 -21.95
CA ASP A 293 1.74 4.03 -21.21
C ASP A 293 0.27 3.76 -20.82
N ASP A 294 -0.39 2.82 -21.49
CA ASP A 294 -1.76 2.39 -21.22
C ASP A 294 -1.90 1.35 -20.08
N HIS A 295 -0.78 0.84 -19.56
CA HIS A 295 -0.72 -0.24 -18.57
C HIS A 295 0.25 0.07 -17.41
N LEU A 296 0.44 1.35 -17.14
CA LEU A 296 1.28 1.84 -16.07
C LEU A 296 0.43 2.03 -14.81
N HIS A 297 0.59 1.16 -13.81
CA HIS A 297 -0.08 1.32 -12.52
C HIS A 297 0.74 2.27 -11.66
N CYS A 298 0.27 3.50 -11.55
CA CYS A 298 0.92 4.49 -10.73
C CYS A 298 0.18 4.71 -9.41
N ILE A 299 0.93 4.70 -8.32
CA ILE A 299 0.46 4.97 -6.98
C ILE A 299 1.18 6.18 -6.40
N TRP A 300 0.41 7.02 -5.70
CA TRP A 300 0.98 8.01 -4.81
C TRP A 300 1.21 7.39 -3.43
N THR A 301 2.36 7.65 -2.84
CA THR A 301 2.69 7.23 -1.48
C THR A 301 3.49 8.33 -0.78
N CYS A 302 3.57 8.30 0.54
CA CYS A 302 4.40 9.22 1.30
C CYS A 302 5.69 8.52 1.69
N ALA A 303 6.81 9.02 1.17
CA ALA A 303 8.14 8.50 1.47
C ALA A 303 8.83 9.41 2.48
N PRO A 304 9.67 8.88 3.40
CA PRO A 304 10.52 9.71 4.26
C PRO A 304 11.30 10.77 3.45
N SER A 305 11.48 11.95 4.02
CA SER A 305 12.35 12.97 3.45
C SER A 305 13.77 12.81 3.98
N GLY A 306 14.78 12.80 3.09
CA GLY A 306 16.19 12.73 3.52
C GLY A 306 17.00 13.99 3.32
N ALA A 307 16.49 15.00 2.59
CA ALA A 307 17.18 16.26 2.40
C ALA A 307 16.24 17.45 2.60
N THR A 308 16.54 18.25 3.61
CA THR A 308 16.02 19.62 3.75
C THR A 308 17.09 20.59 3.26
N ASP A 309 16.68 21.67 2.59
CA ASP A 309 17.58 22.79 2.36
C ASP A 309 17.92 23.51 3.69
N PRO A 310 18.84 24.49 3.70
CA PRO A 310 19.18 25.25 4.91
C PRO A 310 18.01 26.02 5.55
N SER A 311 16.87 26.17 4.85
CA SER A 311 15.64 26.77 5.37
C SER A 311 14.70 25.76 6.04
N GLY A 312 15.08 24.47 6.06
CA GLY A 312 14.25 23.39 6.59
C GLY A 312 13.18 22.90 5.61
N LYS A 313 13.20 23.39 4.36
CA LYS A 313 12.24 22.98 3.32
C LYS A 313 12.73 21.68 2.70
N VAL A 314 11.84 20.70 2.56
CA VAL A 314 12.20 19.42 1.93
C VAL A 314 12.49 19.64 0.44
N VAL A 315 13.67 19.22 -0.01
CA VAL A 315 14.15 19.35 -1.40
C VAL A 315 14.29 18.02 -2.13
N ALA A 316 14.24 16.90 -1.40
CA ALA A 316 14.15 15.56 -1.98
C ALA A 316 13.46 14.58 -1.02
N CYS A 317 12.60 13.72 -1.57
CA CYS A 317 12.21 12.48 -0.90
C CYS A 317 13.44 11.58 -0.91
N ALA A 318 13.91 11.11 0.25
CA ALA A 318 14.89 10.04 0.27
C ALA A 318 14.26 8.92 1.07
N VAL A 319 13.98 7.81 0.40
CA VAL A 319 13.58 6.61 1.11
C VAL A 319 14.83 6.12 1.83
N VAL A 320 14.86 6.28 3.15
CA VAL A 320 15.93 5.73 3.99
C VAL A 320 15.66 4.24 4.12
N ALA A 321 16.09 3.49 3.12
CA ALA A 321 16.20 2.05 3.20
C ALA A 321 17.52 1.72 3.90
N GLN A 322 17.47 0.87 4.91
CA GLN A 322 18.67 0.17 5.33
C GLN A 322 18.81 -1.03 4.39
N PRO A 323 20.00 -1.29 3.79
CA PRO A 323 20.25 -2.61 3.25
C PRO A 323 20.00 -3.59 4.40
N ALA A 324 19.20 -4.63 4.18
CA ALA A 324 18.97 -5.66 5.20
C ALA A 324 20.34 -6.12 5.71
N THR A 325 20.75 -5.62 6.86
CA THR A 325 22.10 -5.85 7.36
C THR A 325 22.13 -7.30 7.77
N GLY A 326 22.90 -8.12 7.05
CA GLY A 326 23.47 -9.31 7.65
C GLY A 326 24.13 -8.89 8.95
N LEU A 327 23.67 -9.50 10.05
CA LEU A 327 24.36 -9.45 11.33
C LEU A 327 25.79 -9.94 11.09
N GLU A 328 26.78 -9.07 11.32
CA GLU A 328 28.18 -9.46 11.54
C GLU A 328 28.30 -10.38 12.75
#